data_AF-A0AAU9FIP2-F1
#
_entry.id   AF-A0AAU9FIP2-F1
#
_cell.length_a   1.000
_cell.length_b   1.000
_cell.length_c   1.000
_cell.angle_alpha   90.00
_cell.angle_beta   90.00
_cell.angle_gamma   90.00
#
_symmetry.space_group_name_H-M   'P 1'
#
loop_
_entity.id
_entity.type
_entity.pdbx_description
1 polymer ?
#
loop_
_entity_poly.entity_id
_entity_poly.type
_entity_poly.pdbx_seq_one_letter_code
_entity_poly.pdbx_strand_id
1 'polypeptide(L)'
;MEISKKSKKSKNAKKSKEPKDSTLTLKLTALNRKRKEVIRVLALKHEILLKSGVSYLEYLELRAEMERLNGLKDNFTRRVDKLKQQAK
;
A
#
# COMPACT_ATOMS: atom_id res chain seq x y z
N MET A 1 31.45 23.89 51.46
CA MET A 1 30.61 22.78 50.99
C MET A 1 31.43 21.97 50.01
N GLU A 2 31.76 20.73 50.39
CA GLU A 2 32.16 19.69 49.45
C GLU A 2 30.99 19.38 48.50
N ILE A 3 31.29 18.94 47.27
CA ILE A 3 31.03 17.58 46.75
C ILE A 3 31.86 17.40 45.47
N SER A 4 32.29 16.17 45.30
CA SER A 4 33.41 15.65 44.56
C SER A 4 33.04 15.09 43.17
N LYS A 5 34.06 15.05 42.30
CA LYS A 5 34.40 14.07 41.25
C LYS A 5 33.36 12.97 40.92
N LYS A 6 33.07 12.76 39.61
CA LYS A 6 33.45 11.55 38.82
C LYS A 6 32.66 11.39 37.50
N SER A 7 33.43 11.41 36.41
CA SER A 7 33.53 10.39 35.34
C SER A 7 32.31 9.62 34.78
N LYS A 8 32.33 9.52 33.44
CA LYS A 8 31.91 8.37 32.59
C LYS A 8 30.41 8.09 32.46
N LYS A 9 29.86 8.33 31.25
CA LYS A 9 29.36 7.25 30.37
C LYS A 9 29.10 7.75 28.94
N SER A 10 29.94 7.29 28.01
CA SER A 10 29.63 7.16 26.59
C SER A 10 28.30 6.42 26.38
N LYS A 11 27.51 6.80 25.37
CA LYS A 11 26.83 5.86 24.47
C LYS A 11 26.15 6.60 23.31
N ASN A 12 26.89 6.66 22.21
CA ASN A 12 26.42 6.28 20.88
C ASN A 12 24.88 6.37 20.71
N ALA A 13 24.38 7.54 20.28
CA ALA A 13 23.06 7.62 19.69
C ALA A 13 23.11 6.80 18.41
N LYS A 14 22.81 5.50 18.56
CA LYS A 14 22.62 4.52 17.50
C LYS A 14 21.99 5.24 16.31
N LYS A 15 22.67 5.20 15.16
CA LYS A 15 21.99 5.09 13.87
C LYS A 15 20.88 4.08 14.10
N SER A 16 19.65 4.56 14.20
CA SER A 16 18.45 3.75 14.23
C SER A 16 18.45 2.97 12.93
N LYS A 17 19.03 1.76 12.95
CA LYS A 17 18.58 0.69 12.08
C LYS A 17 17.14 0.44 12.51
N GLU A 18 16.21 1.23 11.96
CA GLU A 18 14.85 0.75 11.83
C GLU A 18 14.95 -0.63 11.18
N PRO A 19 14.34 -1.66 11.78
CA PRO A 19 14.37 -2.98 11.18
C PRO A 19 13.69 -2.84 9.82
N LYS A 20 14.43 -3.12 8.75
CA LYS A 20 13.94 -3.04 7.36
C LYS A 20 12.58 -3.76 7.21
N ASP A 21 12.35 -4.80 8.02
CA ASP A 21 11.11 -5.57 8.11
C ASP A 21 9.90 -4.75 8.56
N SER A 22 10.05 -3.79 9.47
CA SER A 22 8.97 -2.91 9.90
C SER A 22 8.50 -2.02 8.75
N THR A 23 9.46 -1.42 8.02
CA THR A 23 9.16 -0.59 6.84
C THR A 23 8.53 -1.40 5.71
N LEU A 24 9.00 -2.63 5.46
CA LEU A 24 8.44 -3.52 4.44
C LEU A 24 7.02 -3.96 4.79
N THR A 25 6.76 -4.28 6.05
CA THR A 25 5.43 -4.67 6.55
C THR A 25 4.43 -3.51 6.45
N LEU A 26 4.84 -2.28 6.76
CA LEU A 26 4.01 -1.09 6.59
C LEU A 26 3.68 -0.85 5.10
N LYS A 27 4.68 -0.96 4.22
CA LYS A 27 4.49 -0.83 2.76
C LYS A 27 3.54 -1.90 2.22
N LEU A 28 3.70 -3.15 2.64
CA LEU A 28 2.85 -4.27 2.26
C LEU A 28 1.40 -4.05 2.72
N THR A 29 1.21 -3.56 3.95
CA THR A 29 -0.13 -3.27 4.51
C THR A 29 -0.82 -2.14 3.74
N ALA A 30 -0.12 -1.03 3.51
CA ALA A 30 -0.66 0.09 2.74
C ALA A 30 -1.01 -0.33 1.30
N LEU A 31 -0.16 -1.12 0.66
CA LEU A 31 -0.39 -1.61 -0.69
C LEU A 31 -1.57 -2.58 -0.76
N ASN A 32 -1.73 -3.46 0.22
CA ASN A 32 -2.90 -4.35 0.32
C ASN A 32 -4.21 -3.56 0.51
N ARG A 33 -4.20 -2.47 1.27
CA ARG A 33 -5.37 -1.57 1.39
C ARG A 33 -5.74 -0.96 0.03
N LYS A 34 -4.75 -0.44 -0.71
CA LYS A 34 -4.96 0.10 -2.07
C LYS A 34 -5.51 -0.97 -3.03
N ARG A 35 -4.96 -2.18 -3.00
CA ARG A 35 -5.44 -3.32 -3.81
C ARG A 35 -6.90 -3.66 -3.51
N LYS A 36 -7.27 -3.76 -2.22
CA LYS A 36 -8.66 -4.04 -1.81
C LYS A 36 -9.62 -2.96 -2.29
N GLU A 37 -9.22 -1.70 -2.17
CA GLU A 37 -10.06 -0.58 -2.61
C GLU A 37 -10.27 -0.58 -4.13
N VAL A 38 -9.23 -0.83 -4.92
CA VAL A 38 -9.36 -0.96 -6.39
C VAL A 38 -10.32 -2.09 -6.76
N ILE A 39 -10.22 -3.24 -6.10
CA ILE A 39 -11.13 -4.39 -6.34
C ILE A 39 -12.57 -4.00 -5.98
N ARG A 40 -12.78 -3.31 -4.86
CA ARG A 40 -14.10 -2.84 -4.42
C ARG A 40 -14.72 -1.89 -5.45
N VAL A 41 -13.95 -0.89 -5.91
CA VAL A 41 -14.42 0.07 -6.93
C VAL A 41 -14.72 -0.65 -8.24
N LEU A 42 -13.86 -1.57 -8.68
CA LEU A 42 -14.09 -2.35 -9.89
C LEU A 42 -15.40 -3.16 -9.81
N ALA A 43 -15.66 -3.80 -8.67
CA ALA A 43 -16.91 -4.53 -8.44
C ALA A 43 -18.14 -3.61 -8.51
N LEU A 44 -18.08 -2.42 -7.90
CA LEU A 44 -19.15 -1.43 -7.98
C LEU A 44 -19.38 -0.94 -9.42
N LYS A 45 -18.31 -0.74 -10.20
CA LYS A 45 -18.41 -0.32 -11.61
C LYS A 45 -19.05 -1.41 -12.48
N HIS A 46 -18.72 -2.69 -12.23
CA HIS A 46 -19.40 -3.82 -12.86
C HIS A 46 -20.88 -3.88 -12.47
N GLU A 47 -21.22 -3.63 -11.21
CA GLU A 47 -22.61 -3.62 -10.75
C GLU A 47 -23.42 -2.49 -11.42
N ILE A 48 -22.86 -1.28 -11.51
CA ILE A 48 -23.47 -0.15 -12.23
C ILE A 48 -23.73 -0.53 -13.69
N LEU A 49 -22.74 -1.13 -14.36
CA LEU A 49 -22.89 -1.55 -15.75
C LEU A 49 -24.03 -2.56 -15.95
N LEU A 50 -24.23 -3.48 -14.98
CA LEU A 50 -25.24 -4.53 -15.08
C LEU A 50 -26.64 -4.07 -14.68
N LYS A 51 -26.75 -3.16 -13.70
CA LYS A 51 -28.03 -2.77 -13.09
C LYS A 51 -28.58 -1.43 -13.58
N SER A 52 -27.74 -0.57 -14.14
CA SER A 52 -28.14 0.77 -14.58
C SER A 52 -28.34 0.82 -16.09
N GLY A 53 -29.39 1.53 -16.53
CA GLY A 53 -29.51 1.94 -17.93
C GLY A 53 -28.49 3.03 -18.24
N VAL A 54 -27.28 2.63 -18.62
CA VAL A 54 -26.21 3.55 -19.06
C VAL A 54 -26.35 3.85 -20.55
N SER A 55 -26.19 5.11 -20.93
CA SER A 55 -26.09 5.49 -22.34
C SER A 55 -24.83 4.89 -22.97
N TYR A 56 -24.78 4.84 -24.31
CA TYR A 56 -23.64 4.28 -25.01
C TYR A 56 -22.32 5.03 -24.72
N LEU A 57 -22.36 6.36 -24.57
CA LEU A 57 -21.18 7.15 -24.23
C LEU A 57 -20.69 6.84 -22.81
N GLU A 58 -21.61 6.80 -21.84
CA GLU A 58 -21.29 6.42 -20.46
C GLU A 58 -20.74 4.99 -20.38
N TYR A 59 -21.26 4.08 -21.20
CA TYR A 59 -20.73 2.72 -21.31
C TYR A 59 -19.26 2.71 -21.75
N LEU A 60 -18.91 3.48 -22.77
CA LEU A 60 -17.52 3.55 -23.27
C LEU A 60 -16.57 4.11 -22.20
N GLU A 61 -16.98 5.17 -21.51
CA GLU A 61 -16.22 5.76 -20.41
C GLU A 61 -16.06 4.77 -19.25
N LEU A 62 -17.15 4.10 -18.86
CA LEU A 62 -17.17 3.10 -17.80
C LEU A 62 -16.26 1.92 -18.13
N ARG A 63 -16.28 1.47 -19.38
CA ARG A 63 -15.41 0.40 -19.87
C ARG A 63 -13.94 0.81 -19.80
N ALA A 64 -13.58 1.98 -20.31
CA ALA A 64 -12.21 2.48 -20.26
C ALA A 64 -11.70 2.60 -18.81
N GLU A 65 -12.54 3.08 -17.90
CA GLU A 65 -12.20 3.15 -16.47
C GLU A 65 -12.00 1.76 -15.85
N MET A 66 -12.85 0.78 -16.19
CA MET A 66 -12.67 -0.60 -15.72
C MET A 66 -11.38 -1.25 -16.24
N GLU A 67 -11.00 -0.99 -17.50
CA GLU A 67 -9.72 -1.45 -18.07
C GLU A 67 -8.53 -0.83 -17.31
N ARG A 68 -8.59 0.47 -17.01
CA ARG A 68 -7.57 1.16 -16.20
C ARG A 68 -7.48 0.60 -14.78
N LEU A 69 -8.62 0.36 -14.12
CA LEU A 69 -8.68 -0.23 -12.78
C LEU A 69 -8.15 -1.67 -12.75
N ASN A 70 -8.40 -2.46 -13.79
CA ASN A 70 -7.81 -3.80 -13.92
C ASN A 70 -6.29 -3.73 -14.03
N GLY A 71 -5.75 -2.83 -14.85
CA GLY A 71 -4.30 -2.60 -14.91
C GLY A 71 -3.69 -2.24 -13.56
N LEU A 72 -4.39 -1.40 -12.77
CA LEU A 72 -3.95 -1.01 -11.43
C LEU A 72 -4.01 -2.17 -10.43
N LYS A 73 -5.07 -3.00 -10.49
CA LYS A 73 -5.24 -4.22 -9.69
C LYS A 73 -4.06 -5.18 -9.92
N ASP A 74 -3.68 -5.38 -11.18
CA ASP A 74 -2.60 -6.29 -11.54
C ASP A 74 -1.25 -5.73 -11.11
N ASN A 75 -1.03 -4.43 -11.27
CA ASN A 75 0.18 -3.76 -10.81
C ASN A 75 0.36 -3.90 -9.29
N PHE A 76 -0.69 -3.64 -8.52
CA PHE A 76 -0.66 -3.80 -7.06
C PHE A 76 -0.47 -5.26 -6.65
N THR A 77 -1.10 -6.21 -7.34
CA THR A 77 -0.91 -7.64 -7.06
C THR A 77 0.55 -8.05 -7.26
N ARG A 78 1.16 -7.71 -8.41
CA ARG A 78 2.59 -7.97 -8.68
C ARG A 78 3.51 -7.34 -7.63
N ARG A 79 3.20 -6.11 -7.19
CA ARG A 79 4.00 -5.42 -6.16
C ARG A 79 3.82 -6.05 -4.76
N VAL A 80 2.62 -6.49 -4.41
CA VAL A 80 2.34 -7.22 -3.16
C VAL A 80 3.14 -8.51 -3.13
N ASP A 81 3.16 -9.28 -4.22
CA ASP A 81 3.87 -10.55 -4.28
C ASP A 81 5.38 -10.36 -4.17
N LYS A 82 5.94 -9.34 -4.84
CA LYS A 82 7.35 -8.95 -4.67
C LYS A 82 7.69 -8.56 -3.23
N LEU A 83 6.85 -7.76 -2.56
CA LEU A 83 7.09 -7.37 -1.17
C LEU A 83 6.99 -8.55 -0.21
N LYS A 84 6.08 -9.51 -0.45
CA LYS A 84 6.00 -10.75 0.33
C LYS A 84 7.24 -11.61 0.18
N GLN A 85 7.83 -11.68 -1.03
CA GLN A 85 9.10 -12.38 -1.26
C GLN A 85 10.27 -11.72 -0.55
N GLN A 86 10.28 -10.39 -0.45
CA GLN A 86 11.35 -9.64 0.25
C GLN A 86 11.26 -9.67 1.78
N ALA A 87 10.10 -10.04 2.32
CA ALA A 87 9.85 -10.15 3.76
C ALA A 87 9.95 -11.60 4.29
N LYS A 88 10.28 -12.55 3.42
CA LYS A 88 10.65 -13.94 3.75
C LYS A 88 12.16 -14.05 3.85
#